data_AF-A0AA88JD65-F1
#
_entry.id   AF-A0AA88JD65-F1
#
_cell.length_a   1.000
_cell.length_b   1.000
_cell.length_c   1.000
_cell.angle_alpha   90.00
_cell.angle_beta   90.00
_cell.angle_gamma   90.00
#
_symmetry.space_group_name_H-M   'P 1'
#
loop_
_entity.id
_entity.type
_entity.pdbx_description
1 polymer ?
#
loop_
_entity_poly.entity_id
_entity_poly.type
_entity_poly.pdbx_seq_one_letter_code
_entity_poly.pdbx_strand_id
1 'polypeptide(L)'
;MKKIQQKTETNPLSVLRQAIRGVTPDIAVKARRVGGSTHQVPIEIGSTQGKALAIRWLLGASRKRPGRNMVFKLSSELVDAAKGSGDAIRKKEETHRMAEANRAFAYFLHGRTDTPQERASVRKGMYHDKCRIQISGFGEDTAGEWKRVLARGIEAYPNKGRSEKHPISLRFRWM
;
A
#
# COMPACT_ATOMS: atom_id res chain seq x y z
N MET A 1 8.92 3.99 -39.13
CA MET A 1 9.20 2.58 -39.50
C MET A 1 10.43 2.43 -40.39
N LYS A 2 10.57 3.18 -41.49
CA LYS A 2 11.77 3.13 -42.37
C LYS A 2 13.12 3.21 -41.61
N LYS A 3 13.23 4.13 -40.63
CA LYS A 3 14.45 4.27 -39.81
C LYS A 3 14.78 3.09 -38.89
N ILE A 4 13.77 2.32 -38.46
CA ILE A 4 14.00 1.14 -37.61
C ILE A 4 14.53 0.00 -38.48
N GLN A 5 13.92 -0.19 -39.65
CA GLN A 5 14.36 -1.18 -40.63
C GLN A 5 15.81 -0.93 -41.08
N GLN A 6 16.19 0.33 -41.29
CA GLN A 6 17.57 0.72 -41.62
C GLN A 6 18.58 0.43 -40.49
N LYS A 7 18.16 0.39 -39.22
CA LYS A 7 19.05 0.19 -38.07
C LYS A 7 19.18 -1.26 -37.62
N THR A 8 18.14 -2.05 -37.83
CA THR A 8 18.02 -3.39 -37.25
C THR A 8 17.88 -4.49 -38.29
N GLU A 9 17.75 -4.11 -39.58
CA GLU A 9 17.58 -5.01 -40.75
C GLU A 9 16.43 -6.03 -40.62
N THR A 10 15.61 -5.88 -39.59
CA THR A 10 14.52 -6.76 -39.21
C THR A 10 13.19 -6.06 -39.43
N ASN A 11 12.12 -6.86 -39.45
CA ASN A 11 10.78 -6.34 -39.64
C ASN A 11 10.43 -5.33 -38.53
N PRO A 12 10.18 -4.05 -38.86
CA PRO A 12 9.94 -3.00 -37.87
C PRO A 12 8.67 -3.23 -37.03
N LEU A 13 7.69 -3.97 -37.55
CA LEU A 13 6.50 -4.35 -36.79
C LEU A 13 6.81 -5.40 -35.72
N SER A 14 7.78 -6.29 -35.98
CA SER A 14 8.22 -7.28 -34.99
C SER A 14 8.90 -6.57 -33.82
N VAL A 15 9.84 -5.67 -34.12
CA VAL A 15 10.55 -4.85 -33.11
C VAL A 15 9.56 -4.03 -32.28
N LEU A 16 8.56 -3.40 -32.92
CA LEU A 16 7.53 -2.66 -32.20
C LEU A 16 6.73 -3.55 -31.24
N ARG A 17 6.27 -4.73 -31.71
CA ARG A 17 5.52 -5.66 -30.87
C ARG A 17 6.36 -6.16 -29.69
N GLN A 18 7.63 -6.48 -29.93
CA GLN A 18 8.58 -6.89 -28.90
C GLN A 18 8.79 -5.78 -27.86
N ALA A 19 9.05 -4.55 -28.31
CA ALA A 19 9.21 -3.39 -27.43
C ALA A 19 7.96 -3.16 -26.56
N ILE A 20 6.77 -3.18 -27.15
CA ILE A 20 5.52 -3.00 -26.41
C ILE A 20 5.34 -4.11 -25.36
N ARG A 21 5.58 -5.37 -25.71
CA ARG A 21 5.51 -6.49 -24.76
C ARG A 21 6.50 -6.33 -23.61
N GLY A 22 7.74 -5.93 -23.91
CA GLY A 22 8.77 -5.70 -22.89
C GLY A 22 8.39 -4.58 -21.91
N VAL A 23 7.84 -3.47 -22.41
CA VAL A 23 7.46 -2.31 -21.59
C VAL A 23 6.11 -2.50 -20.88
N THR A 24 5.26 -3.43 -21.33
CA THR A 24 3.95 -3.69 -20.72
C THR A 24 4.13 -4.08 -19.24
N PRO A 25 3.58 -3.28 -18.31
CA PRO A 25 3.52 -3.64 -16.90
C PRO A 25 2.30 -4.52 -16.63
N ASP A 26 2.44 -5.46 -15.69
CA ASP A 26 1.34 -6.28 -15.19
C ASP A 26 0.80 -5.76 -13.84
N ILE A 27 1.60 -4.95 -13.15
CA ILE A 27 1.26 -4.32 -11.88
C ILE A 27 1.48 -2.81 -12.01
N ALA A 28 0.53 -2.04 -11.50
CA ALA A 28 0.64 -0.60 -11.34
C ALA A 28 0.48 -0.23 -9.85
N VAL A 29 0.86 1.00 -9.51
CA VAL A 29 0.73 1.51 -8.15
C VAL A 29 -0.27 2.66 -8.17
N LYS A 30 -1.26 2.62 -7.28
CA LYS A 30 -2.27 3.66 -7.10
C LYS A 30 -2.18 4.24 -5.71
N ALA A 31 -2.17 5.56 -5.61
CA ALA A 31 -2.24 6.25 -4.34
C ALA A 31 -3.64 6.06 -3.70
N ARG A 32 -3.68 5.62 -2.45
CA ARG A 32 -4.90 5.50 -1.65
C ARG A 32 -4.69 6.14 -0.29
N ARG A 33 -5.65 6.95 0.14
CA ARG A 33 -5.62 7.59 1.46
C ARG A 33 -6.30 6.67 2.48
N VAL A 34 -5.60 6.38 3.58
CA VAL A 34 -6.10 5.55 4.68
C VAL A 34 -5.64 6.16 6.00
N GLY A 35 -6.55 6.36 6.96
CA GLY A 35 -6.17 6.80 8.31
C GLY A 35 -5.43 8.14 8.38
N GLY A 36 -5.54 9.01 7.38
CA GLY A 36 -4.87 10.32 7.33
C GLY A 36 -3.57 10.37 6.52
N SER A 37 -2.96 9.22 6.19
CA SER A 37 -1.77 9.10 5.33
C SER A 37 -2.13 8.58 3.93
N THR A 38 -1.29 8.90 2.93
CA THR A 38 -1.43 8.40 1.56
C THR A 38 -0.45 7.26 1.34
N HIS A 39 -0.96 6.06 1.08
CA HIS A 39 -0.17 4.88 0.79
C HIS A 39 -0.19 4.55 -0.70
N GLN A 40 0.91 3.98 -1.18
CA GLN A 40 1.02 3.45 -2.52
C GLN A 40 0.52 2.01 -2.51
N VAL A 41 -0.60 1.75 -3.17
CA VAL A 41 -1.24 0.42 -3.18
C VAL A 41 -0.99 -0.24 -4.53
N PRO A 42 -0.35 -1.42 -4.57
CA PRO A 42 -0.15 -2.16 -5.81
C PRO A 42 -1.48 -2.73 -6.31
N ILE A 43 -1.71 -2.65 -7.62
CA ILE A 43 -2.91 -3.12 -8.32
C ILE A 43 -2.50 -3.89 -9.57
N GLU A 44 -3.07 -5.07 -9.75
CA GLU A 44 -2.96 -5.83 -10.99
C GLU A 44 -3.75 -5.16 -12.10
N ILE A 45 -3.13 -4.98 -13.27
CA ILE A 45 -3.72 -4.27 -14.40
C ILE A 45 -4.03 -5.22 -15.54
N GLY A 46 -5.17 -5.00 -16.20
CA GLY A 46 -5.57 -5.78 -17.36
C GLY A 46 -4.67 -5.51 -18.58
N SER A 47 -4.56 -6.48 -19.48
CA SER A 47 -3.66 -6.43 -20.65
C SER A 47 -3.90 -5.20 -21.57
N THR A 48 -5.15 -4.76 -21.73
CA THR A 48 -5.50 -3.56 -22.50
C THR A 48 -4.97 -2.28 -21.85
N GLN A 49 -5.09 -2.17 -20.52
CA GLN A 49 -4.60 -1.03 -19.76
C GLN A 49 -3.07 -1.01 -19.70
N GLY A 50 -2.44 -2.18 -19.52
CA GLY A 50 -0.99 -2.33 -19.56
C GLY A 50 -0.40 -1.90 -20.91
N LYS A 51 -1.00 -2.30 -22.03
CA LYS A 51 -0.59 -1.83 -23.38
C LYS A 51 -0.70 -0.31 -23.52
N ALA A 52 -1.78 0.29 -23.04
CA ALA A 52 -1.98 1.74 -23.09
C ALA A 52 -0.93 2.49 -22.25
N LEU A 53 -0.59 1.97 -21.07
CA LEU A 53 0.48 2.50 -20.22
C LEU A 53 1.84 2.37 -20.91
N ALA A 54 2.13 1.22 -21.54
CA ALA A 54 3.39 0.99 -22.25
C ALA A 54 3.60 2.00 -23.39
N ILE A 55 2.57 2.23 -24.21
CA ILE A 55 2.62 3.24 -25.29
C ILE A 55 2.87 4.64 -24.71
N ARG A 56 2.18 4.99 -23.61
CA ARG A 56 2.36 6.28 -22.93
C ARG A 56 3.78 6.46 -22.41
N TRP A 57 4.38 5.41 -21.82
CA TRP A 57 5.74 5.44 -21.31
C TRP A 57 6.77 5.55 -22.44
N LEU A 58 6.62 4.79 -23.53
CA LEU A 58 7.47 4.89 -24.71
C LEU A 58 7.45 6.30 -25.32
N LEU A 59 6.27 6.90 -25.47
CA LEU A 59 6.14 8.27 -25.96
C LEU A 59 6.76 9.29 -25.01
N GLY A 60 6.56 9.12 -23.70
CA GLY A 60 7.15 9.97 -22.67
C GLY A 60 8.68 9.91 -22.66
N ALA A 61 9.25 8.71 -22.70
CA ALA A 61 10.68 8.47 -22.79
C ALA A 61 11.28 9.09 -24.06
N SER A 62 10.64 8.85 -25.21
CA SER A 62 11.07 9.40 -26.51
C SER A 62 11.09 10.94 -26.52
N ARG A 63 10.17 11.59 -25.79
CA ARG A 63 10.13 13.06 -25.68
C ARG A 63 11.26 13.61 -24.82
N LYS A 64 11.60 12.92 -23.72
CA LYS A 64 12.66 13.32 -22.77
C LYS A 64 14.07 13.15 -23.34
N ARG A 65 14.24 12.25 -24.32
CA ARG A 65 15.54 11.98 -24.94
C ARG A 65 16.11 13.23 -25.64
N PRO A 66 17.42 13.51 -25.53
CA PRO A 66 18.05 14.60 -26.27
C PRO A 66 18.04 14.32 -27.77
N GLY A 67 17.81 15.36 -28.59
CA GLY A 67 17.81 15.27 -30.05
C GLY A 67 16.71 16.09 -30.73
N ARG A 68 17.01 16.54 -31.96
CA ARG A 68 16.19 17.51 -32.70
C ARG A 68 14.95 16.90 -33.37
N ASN A 69 15.05 15.68 -33.90
CA ASN A 69 13.95 15.05 -34.61
C ASN A 69 13.27 13.96 -33.76
N MET A 70 11.96 14.11 -33.50
CA MET A 70 11.14 13.16 -32.76
C MET A 70 11.15 11.76 -33.37
N VAL A 71 11.19 11.65 -34.70
CA VAL A 71 11.21 10.36 -35.40
C VAL A 71 12.47 9.56 -35.03
N PHE A 72 13.61 10.24 -34.92
CA PHE A 72 14.86 9.59 -34.53
C PHE A 72 14.81 9.12 -33.07
N LYS A 73 14.33 10.00 -32.17
CA LYS A 73 14.19 9.67 -30.74
C LYS A 73 13.29 8.46 -30.51
N LEU A 74 12.11 8.43 -31.14
CA LEU A 74 11.18 7.31 -31.05
C LEU A 74 11.76 6.02 -31.63
N SER A 75 12.44 6.09 -32.79
CA SER A 75 13.05 4.91 -33.40
C SER A 75 14.16 4.31 -32.54
N SER A 76 14.97 5.15 -31.90
CA SER A 76 16.02 4.69 -30.98
C SER A 76 15.42 4.09 -29.72
N GLU A 77 14.40 4.74 -29.13
CA GLU A 77 13.74 4.23 -27.92
C GLU A 77 13.06 2.87 -28.15
N LEU A 78 12.44 2.67 -29.32
CA LEU A 78 11.84 1.39 -29.67
C LEU A 78 12.87 0.27 -29.83
N VAL A 79 14.03 0.56 -30.42
CA VAL A 79 15.12 -0.42 -30.56
C VAL A 79 15.72 -0.75 -29.20
N ASP A 80 15.93 0.25 -28.35
CA ASP A 80 16.47 0.05 -27.00
C ASP A 80 15.48 -0.76 -26.14
N ALA A 81 14.19 -0.42 -26.19
CA ALA A 81 13.13 -1.15 -25.49
C ALA A 81 13.00 -2.61 -25.96
N ALA A 82 13.18 -2.87 -27.26
CA ALA A 82 13.20 -4.24 -27.78
C ALA A 82 14.37 -5.07 -27.25
N LYS A 83 15.50 -4.43 -26.94
CA LYS A 83 16.67 -5.04 -26.29
C LYS A 83 16.56 -5.13 -24.76
N GLY A 84 15.45 -4.68 -24.17
CA GLY A 84 15.27 -4.64 -22.72
C GLY A 84 16.00 -3.49 -22.03
N SER A 85 16.30 -2.41 -22.74
CA SER A 85 16.93 -1.21 -22.18
C SER A 85 16.13 0.05 -22.52
N GLY A 86 16.51 1.19 -21.94
CA GLY A 86 15.86 2.48 -22.16
C GLY A 86 15.00 2.96 -20.99
N ASP A 87 14.57 4.21 -21.08
CA ASP A 87 13.87 4.88 -19.98
C ASP A 87 12.48 4.29 -19.75
N ALA A 88 11.83 3.79 -20.80
CA ALA A 88 10.54 3.13 -20.69
C ALA A 88 10.60 1.82 -19.89
N ILE A 89 11.66 1.01 -20.10
CA ILE A 89 11.89 -0.24 -19.37
C ILE A 89 12.27 0.04 -17.92
N ARG A 90 13.19 1.00 -17.69
CA ARG A 90 13.56 1.44 -16.34
C ARG A 90 12.34 1.87 -15.52
N LYS A 91 11.37 2.54 -16.15
CA LYS A 91 10.12 2.94 -15.49
C LYS A 91 9.20 1.76 -15.13
N LYS A 92 9.16 0.72 -15.97
CA LYS A 92 8.46 -0.54 -15.65
C LYS A 92 9.09 -1.20 -14.42
N GLU A 93 10.41 -1.33 -14.40
CA GLU A 93 11.16 -1.93 -13.29
C GLU A 93 10.99 -1.13 -11.99
N GLU A 94 11.06 0.20 -12.07
CA GLU A 94 10.81 1.08 -10.91
C GLU A 94 9.39 0.87 -10.35
N THR A 95 8.40 0.75 -11.23
CA THR A 95 7.00 0.50 -10.81
C THR A 95 6.86 -0.87 -10.15
N HIS A 96 7.54 -1.89 -10.69
CA HIS A 96 7.55 -3.23 -10.11
C HIS A 96 8.21 -3.26 -8.73
N ARG A 97 9.41 -2.67 -8.61
CA ARG A 97 10.12 -2.56 -7.32
C ARG A 97 9.28 -1.80 -6.28
N MET A 98 8.62 -0.71 -6.70
CA MET A 98 7.73 0.04 -5.81
C MET A 98 6.50 -0.77 -5.40
N ALA A 99 5.95 -1.60 -6.30
CA ALA A 99 4.85 -2.50 -5.99
C ALA A 99 5.27 -3.61 -5.02
N GLU A 100 6.46 -4.19 -5.19
CA GLU A 100 7.03 -5.22 -4.30
C GLU A 100 7.26 -4.69 -2.89
N ALA A 101 7.87 -3.50 -2.77
CA ALA A 101 8.08 -2.84 -1.49
C ALA A 101 6.77 -2.57 -0.73
N ASN A 102 5.68 -2.33 -1.46
CA ASN A 102 4.36 -2.04 -0.90
C ASN A 102 3.39 -3.23 -0.95
N ARG A 103 3.88 -4.46 -1.17
CA ARG A 103 3.04 -5.68 -1.27
C ARG A 103 2.13 -5.86 -0.05
N ALA A 104 2.60 -5.44 1.13
CA ALA A 104 1.82 -5.47 2.35
C ALA A 104 0.50 -4.70 2.24
N PHE A 105 0.43 -3.63 1.45
CA PHE A 105 -0.75 -2.75 1.36
C PHE A 105 -1.82 -3.19 0.36
N ALA A 106 -1.64 -4.32 -0.32
CA ALA A 106 -2.59 -4.84 -1.31
C ALA A 106 -4.01 -5.07 -0.72
N TYR A 107 -4.12 -5.35 0.59
CA TYR A 107 -5.42 -5.57 1.23
C TYR A 107 -6.31 -4.33 1.25
N PHE A 108 -5.73 -3.12 1.20
CA PHE A 108 -6.50 -1.89 1.22
C PHE A 108 -7.41 -1.75 -0.01
N LEU A 109 -7.16 -2.47 -1.11
CA LEU A 109 -8.00 -2.38 -2.33
C LEU A 109 -9.47 -2.66 -2.07
N HIS A 110 -9.76 -3.65 -1.23
CA HIS A 110 -11.11 -4.15 -0.99
C HIS A 110 -11.90 -3.32 0.06
N GLY A 111 -11.42 -2.12 0.41
CA GLY A 111 -12.08 -1.27 1.41
C GLY A 111 -11.89 -1.73 2.86
N ARG A 112 -10.98 -2.68 3.08
CA ARG A 112 -10.65 -3.20 4.42
C ARG A 112 -9.55 -2.33 5.01
N THR A 113 -9.79 -1.72 6.16
CA THR A 113 -8.83 -0.87 6.88
C THR A 113 -7.95 -1.66 7.84
N ASP A 114 -8.43 -2.83 8.27
CA ASP A 114 -7.81 -3.71 9.25
C ASP A 114 -6.77 -4.63 8.59
N THR A 115 -5.59 -4.65 9.20
CA THR A 115 -4.47 -5.49 8.78
C THR A 115 -4.83 -6.97 8.96
N PRO A 116 -4.26 -7.89 8.15
CA PRO A 116 -4.44 -9.34 8.35
C PRO A 116 -4.08 -9.81 9.76
N GLN A 117 -3.09 -9.18 10.41
CA GLN A 117 -2.69 -9.45 11.79
C GLN A 117 -3.77 -9.06 12.80
N GLU A 118 -4.39 -7.88 12.65
CA GLU A 118 -5.51 -7.47 13.51
C GLU A 118 -6.69 -8.43 13.38
N ARG A 119 -7.01 -8.88 12.16
CA ARG A 119 -8.06 -9.89 11.93
C ARG A 119 -7.76 -11.23 12.59
N ALA A 120 -6.50 -11.66 12.58
CA ALA A 120 -6.09 -12.90 13.24
C ALA A 120 -6.20 -12.79 14.78
N SER A 121 -5.89 -11.62 15.35
CA SER A 121 -6.12 -11.32 16.77
C SER A 121 -7.60 -11.31 17.15
N VAL A 122 -8.46 -10.71 16.31
CA VAL A 122 -9.92 -10.69 16.54
C VAL A 122 -10.52 -12.10 16.46
N ARG A 123 -10.09 -12.94 15.52
CA ARG A 123 -10.55 -14.34 15.42
C ARG A 123 -10.03 -15.25 16.53
N LYS A 124 -8.86 -14.96 17.10
CA LYS A 124 -8.30 -15.69 18.25
C LYS A 124 -8.96 -15.34 19.59
N GLY A 125 -10.03 -14.53 19.59
CA GLY A 125 -10.76 -14.23 20.82
C GLY A 125 -9.94 -13.40 21.81
N MET A 126 -8.97 -12.62 21.34
CA MET A 126 -8.29 -11.64 22.19
C MET A 126 -9.16 -10.38 22.32
N TYR A 127 -10.36 -10.57 22.85
CA TYR A 127 -11.07 -9.52 23.55
C TYR A 127 -10.19 -9.18 24.76
N HIS A 128 -9.35 -8.14 24.64
CA HIS A 128 -9.19 -7.30 25.81
C HIS A 128 -10.57 -6.67 26.00
N ASP A 129 -11.36 -7.34 26.84
CA ASP A 129 -12.63 -6.89 27.35
C ASP A 129 -12.53 -5.42 27.73
N LYS A 130 -13.02 -4.55 26.83
CA LYS A 130 -13.74 -3.37 27.28
C LYS A 130 -15.06 -3.89 27.83
N CYS A 131 -14.99 -4.56 28.98
CA CYS A 131 -16.12 -4.75 29.88
C CYS A 131 -16.46 -3.35 30.41
N ARG A 132 -17.20 -2.59 29.60
CA ARG A 132 -17.93 -1.43 30.08
C ARG A 132 -19.12 -2.00 30.84
N ILE A 133 -18.88 -2.45 32.06
CA ILE A 133 -19.96 -2.71 33.01
C ILE A 133 -20.51 -1.33 33.36
N GLN A 134 -21.64 -0.95 32.76
CA GLN A 134 -22.47 0.12 33.32
C GLN A 134 -23.06 -0.43 34.62
N ILE A 135 -22.42 -0.14 35.75
CA ILE A 135 -23.09 -0.25 37.04
C ILE A 135 -23.98 0.99 37.15
N SER A 136 -25.19 0.91 36.60
CA SER A 136 -26.24 1.87 36.90
C SER A 136 -26.87 1.48 38.22
N GLY A 137 -26.60 2.27 39.26
CA GLY A 137 -27.27 2.20 40.55
C GLY A 137 -26.42 1.56 41.63
N PHE A 138 -25.68 2.37 42.38
CA PHE A 138 -25.38 2.07 43.77
C PHE A 138 -25.48 3.38 44.56
N GLY A 139 -26.57 3.47 45.34
CA GLY A 139 -26.73 4.48 46.37
C GLY A 139 -25.71 4.23 47.48
N GLU A 140 -25.43 5.31 48.20
CA GLU A 140 -24.61 5.36 49.41
C GLU A 140 -25.00 4.22 50.34
N ASP A 141 -24.10 3.24 50.57
CA ASP A 141 -23.77 2.82 51.92
C ASP A 141 -22.80 1.63 52.01
N THR A 142 -21.92 1.77 52.99
CA THR A 142 -21.09 0.76 53.68
C THR A 142 -19.85 0.20 53.00
N ALA A 143 -18.70 0.62 53.57
CA ALA A 143 -17.34 0.14 53.38
C ALA A 143 -17.09 -1.37 53.70
N GLY A 144 -18.13 -2.21 53.71
CA GLY A 144 -18.03 -3.64 54.03
C GLY A 144 -17.80 -4.55 52.82
N GLU A 145 -18.10 -4.10 51.60
CA GLU A 145 -18.10 -4.97 50.41
C GLU A 145 -16.76 -5.01 49.64
N TRP A 146 -15.80 -4.16 50.00
CA TRP A 146 -14.49 -4.09 49.35
C TRP A 146 -13.52 -5.23 49.75
N LYS A 147 -13.78 -5.91 50.87
CA LYS A 147 -12.92 -7.03 51.33
C LYS A 147 -13.11 -8.33 50.56
N ARG A 148 -14.19 -8.49 49.77
CA ARG A 148 -14.38 -9.70 48.93
C ARG A 148 -13.72 -9.60 47.55
N VAL A 149 -13.49 -8.39 47.04
CA VAL A 149 -12.90 -8.19 45.70
C VAL A 149 -11.36 -8.27 45.73
N LEU A 150 -10.74 -8.07 46.89
CA LEU A 150 -9.27 -8.12 47.04
C LEU A 150 -8.68 -9.54 47.17
N ALA A 151 -9.49 -10.61 47.11
CA ALA A 151 -9.00 -11.98 47.16
C ALA A 151 -8.49 -12.53 45.81
N ARG A 152 -8.44 -11.71 44.74
CA ARG A 152 -7.93 -12.12 43.41
C ARG A 152 -6.78 -11.25 42.89
N GLY A 153 -5.87 -10.82 43.76
CA GLY A 153 -4.54 -10.35 43.33
C GLY A 153 -4.52 -9.17 42.35
N ILE A 154 -5.38 -8.18 42.55
CA ILE A 154 -5.39 -6.95 41.74
C ILE A 154 -4.92 -5.78 42.62
N GLU A 155 -3.68 -5.34 42.42
CA GLU A 155 -3.20 -4.06 42.95
C GLU A 155 -3.66 -2.91 42.04
N ALA A 156 -4.31 -1.91 42.64
CA ALA A 156 -4.74 -0.69 41.96
C ALA A 156 -3.84 0.48 42.40
N TYR A 157 -3.21 1.17 41.44
CA TYR A 157 -2.47 2.40 41.71
C TYR A 157 -3.27 3.64 41.28
N PRO A 158 -3.34 4.69 42.13
CA PRO A 158 -3.96 5.95 41.75
C PRO A 158 -3.03 6.75 40.83
N ASN A 159 -3.56 7.24 39.72
CA ASN A 159 -2.85 8.05 38.75
C ASN A 159 -2.70 9.49 39.32
N LYS A 160 -1.49 9.90 39.71
CA LYS A 160 -1.20 11.30 40.08
C LYS A 160 -1.13 12.16 38.81
N GLY A 161 -2.31 12.60 38.35
CA GLY A 161 -2.47 13.52 37.24
C GLY A 161 -3.67 14.43 37.49
N ARG A 162 -3.37 15.70 37.80
CA ARG A 162 -4.24 16.79 38.23
C ARG A 162 -5.24 17.21 37.12
N SER A 163 -6.53 16.91 37.26
CA SER A 163 -7.65 17.88 37.21
C SER A 163 -8.98 17.17 37.55
N GLU A 164 -9.70 17.73 38.52
CA GLU A 164 -11.04 17.32 38.89
C GLU A 164 -11.95 17.57 37.69
N LYS A 165 -12.72 16.56 37.24
CA LYS A 165 -13.98 16.59 36.45
C LYS A 165 -14.20 15.36 35.56
N HIS A 166 -13.35 14.33 35.58
CA HIS A 166 -13.61 13.05 34.89
C HIS A 166 -13.35 11.82 35.78
N PRO A 167 -14.13 10.72 35.64
CA PRO A 167 -13.97 9.53 36.45
C PRO A 167 -12.58 8.93 36.28
N ILE A 168 -12.00 8.52 37.41
CA ILE A 168 -10.68 7.90 37.54
C ILE A 168 -10.57 6.73 36.56
N SER A 169 -9.70 6.83 35.55
CA SER A 169 -9.39 5.68 34.69
C SER A 169 -8.39 4.78 35.42
N LEU A 170 -8.86 3.67 35.96
CA LEU A 170 -8.00 2.59 36.47
C LEU A 170 -7.41 1.84 35.28
N ARG A 171 -6.09 1.75 35.21
CA ARG A 171 -5.36 0.97 34.20
C ARG A 171 -4.89 -0.32 34.87
N PHE A 172 -5.56 -1.43 34.57
CA PHE A 172 -5.17 -2.74 35.06
C PHE A 172 -4.02 -3.29 34.20
N ARG A 173 -2.92 -3.68 34.84
CA ARG A 173 -1.83 -4.45 34.23
C ARG A 173 -1.86 -5.83 34.86
N TRP A 174 -2.08 -6.86 34.04
CA TRP A 174 -1.92 -8.24 34.48
C TRP A 174 -0.42 -8.58 34.49
N MET A 175 0.02 -9.30 35.53
CA MET A 175 1.33 -9.95 35.60
C MET A 175 1.30 -11.25 34.80
#